data_AF-X0VRR1-F1
#
_entry.id   AF-X0VRR1-F1
#
_cell.length_a   1.000
_cell.length_b   1.000
_cell.length_c   1.000
_cell.angle_alpha   90.00
_cell.angle_beta   90.00
_cell.angle_gamma   90.00
#
_symmetry.space_group_name_H-M   'P 1'
#
loop_
_entity.id
_entity.type
_entity.pdbx_description
1 polymer ?
#
loop_
_entity_poly.entity_id
_entity_poly.type
_entity_poly.pdbx_seq_one_letter_code
_entity_poly.pdbx_strand_id
1 'polypeptide(L)'
;LDTISAGSVLAFAMECFEKGIITKTDTEGIELTWGNAEAMITVLEKIIRREGFGEILADGVKVAARKIGKGAEEYAMHVCGQEPGLHNALYLPGRGTGFVCDPTPGRHTAAPMARLDAGKAVIAPYPELHFHNLGQYKYGTKGAASAAVSSYWQVGTCAGVCLFPVIFFGNYPLLDFLNAVTGWDMDISEVLKTGARIQTLRQAFNLREGIIPSEIKLPPRMAGVPPKSEGPLAGITIDIDTLSSEYHKAMGWDPETGYPTEATLERLRANSA
;
A
#
# COMPACT_ATOMS: atom_id res chain seq x y z
N LEU A 1 14.81 -11.79 5.76
CA LEU A 1 14.52 -10.43 6.24
C LEU A 1 13.85 -9.66 5.10
N ASP A 2 12.74 -8.98 5.33
CA ASP A 2 12.18 -8.08 4.30
C ASP A 2 13.06 -6.84 4.20
N THR A 3 13.56 -6.55 3.00
CA THR A 3 14.49 -5.42 2.78
C THR A 3 13.81 -4.07 2.95
N ILE A 4 12.51 -3.96 2.68
CA ILE A 4 11.75 -2.71 2.86
C ILE A 4 11.66 -2.40 4.36
N SER A 5 11.07 -3.31 5.13
CA SER A 5 10.93 -3.12 6.58
C SER A 5 12.28 -3.00 7.29
N ALA A 6 13.30 -3.76 6.88
CA ALA A 6 14.64 -3.66 7.47
C ALA A 6 15.29 -2.30 7.22
N GLY A 7 15.21 -1.79 5.98
CA GLY A 7 15.71 -0.46 5.64
C GLY A 7 14.96 0.63 6.40
N SER A 8 13.63 0.54 6.47
CA SER A 8 12.79 1.51 7.18
C SER A 8 13.03 1.51 8.70
N VAL A 9 13.22 0.35 9.32
CA VAL A 9 13.57 0.24 10.76
C VAL A 9 14.93 0.86 11.06
N LEU A 10 15.93 0.64 10.20
CA LEU A 10 17.25 1.27 10.36
C LEU A 10 17.17 2.78 10.18
N ALA A 11 16.46 3.25 9.15
CA ALA A 11 16.23 4.68 8.92
C ALA A 11 15.49 5.34 10.10
N PHE A 12 14.46 4.68 10.63
CA PHE A 12 13.75 5.11 11.84
C PHE A 12 14.70 5.25 13.03
N ALA A 13 15.54 4.24 13.29
CA ALA A 13 16.50 4.28 14.39
C ALA A 13 17.54 5.40 14.22
N MET A 14 18.03 5.62 12.99
CA MET A 14 18.93 6.74 12.68
C MET A 14 18.26 8.10 12.91
N GLU A 15 16.99 8.25 12.51
CA GLU A 15 16.24 9.48 12.74
C GLU A 15 16.03 9.71 14.25
N CYS A 16 15.65 8.67 15.01
CA CYS A 16 15.57 8.77 16.46
C CYS A 16 16.90 9.14 17.12
N PHE A 17 18.03 8.64 16.59
CA PHE A 17 19.35 9.00 17.09
C PHE A 17 19.71 10.46 16.78
N GLU A 18 19.45 10.92 15.55
CA GLU A 18 19.63 12.32 15.15
C GLU A 18 18.82 13.29 16.03
N LYS A 19 17.59 12.90 16.39
CA LYS A 19 16.71 13.69 17.25
C LYS A 19 17.01 13.55 18.75
N GLY A 20 17.99 12.73 19.14
CA GLY A 20 18.36 12.48 20.53
C GLY A 20 17.33 11.68 21.33
N ILE A 21 16.40 11.00 20.65
CA ILE A 21 15.38 10.12 21.26
C ILE A 21 16.05 8.84 21.80
N ILE A 22 16.99 8.32 21.01
CA ILE A 22 17.93 7.26 21.41
C ILE A 22 19.36 7.81 21.40
N THR A 23 20.21 7.23 22.22
CA THR A 23 21.59 7.65 22.45
C THR A 23 22.55 6.48 22.25
N LYS A 24 23.86 6.75 22.27
CA LYS A 24 24.89 5.69 22.23
C LYS A 24 24.72 4.68 23.38
N THR A 25 24.18 5.09 24.52
CA THR A 25 23.93 4.19 25.64
C THR A 25 22.83 3.19 25.29
N ASP A 26 21.75 3.65 24.65
CA ASP A 26 20.63 2.78 24.23
C ASP A 26 21.07 1.78 23.15
N THR A 27 22.07 2.14 22.35
CA THR A 27 22.56 1.36 21.21
C THR A 27 23.86 0.61 21.49
N GLU A 28 24.23 0.42 22.77
CA GLU A 28 25.43 -0.33 23.19
C GLU A 28 26.73 0.22 22.58
N GLY A 29 26.81 1.53 22.41
CA GLY A 29 27.95 2.26 21.86
C GLY A 29 27.89 2.51 20.35
N ILE A 30 26.90 1.96 19.64
CA ILE A 30 26.80 2.08 18.18
C ILE A 30 26.28 3.47 17.80
N GLU A 31 27.02 4.19 16.95
CA GLU A 31 26.62 5.51 16.44
C GLU A 31 25.71 5.39 15.21
N LEU A 32 24.40 5.52 15.41
CA LEU A 32 23.38 5.43 14.36
C LEU A 32 23.21 6.76 13.61
N THR A 33 24.29 7.29 13.03
CA THR A 33 24.25 8.48 12.18
C THR A 33 23.88 8.13 10.73
N TRP A 34 23.22 9.06 10.03
CA TRP A 34 22.89 8.89 8.62
C TRP A 34 24.14 8.63 7.76
N GLY A 35 24.05 7.62 6.89
CA GLY A 35 25.15 7.22 6.00
C GLY A 35 26.18 6.28 6.63
N ASN A 36 26.06 5.93 7.92
CA ASN A 36 26.96 4.99 8.57
C ASN A 36 26.64 3.52 8.22
N ALA A 37 27.26 3.01 7.15
CA ALA A 37 27.03 1.66 6.66
C ALA A 37 27.44 0.56 7.66
N GLU A 38 28.52 0.76 8.41
CA GLU A 38 29.01 -0.23 9.40
C GLU A 38 28.02 -0.38 10.55
N ALA A 39 27.49 0.74 11.06
CA ALA A 39 26.45 0.72 12.09
C ALA A 39 25.16 0.04 11.59
N MET A 40 24.77 0.29 10.34
CA MET A 40 23.62 -0.38 9.72
C MET A 40 23.79 -1.91 9.71
N ILE A 41 24.93 -2.41 9.23
CA ILE A 41 25.20 -3.86 9.16
C ILE A 41 25.21 -4.46 10.57
N THR A 42 25.89 -3.80 11.52
CA THR A 42 25.97 -4.27 12.91
C THR A 42 24.60 -4.37 13.56
N VAL A 43 23.76 -3.33 13.44
CA VAL A 43 22.41 -3.35 14.01
C VAL A 43 21.51 -4.35 13.27
N LEU A 44 21.68 -4.53 11.96
CA LEU A 44 20.95 -5.54 11.19
C LEU A 44 21.25 -6.97 11.69
N GLU A 45 22.51 -7.28 11.98
CA GLU A 45 22.89 -8.57 12.58
C GLU A 45 22.24 -8.76 13.96
N LYS A 46 22.22 -7.71 14.77
CA LYS A 46 21.55 -7.72 16.09
C LYS A 46 20.03 -7.88 15.98
N ILE A 47 19.40 -7.30 14.97
CA ILE A 47 17.97 -7.50 14.66
C ILE A 47 17.72 -8.98 14.33
N ILE A 48 18.54 -9.57 13.45
CA ILE A 48 18.42 -10.99 13.06
C ILE A 48 18.53 -11.91 14.28
N ARG A 49 19.44 -11.59 15.20
CA ARG A 49 19.69 -12.38 16.41
C ARG A 49 18.77 -12.04 17.59
N ARG A 50 18.00 -10.95 17.50
CA ARG A 50 17.21 -10.39 18.61
C ARG A 50 18.06 -10.10 19.85
N GLU A 51 19.21 -9.45 19.66
CA GLU A 51 20.18 -9.18 20.72
C GLU A 51 20.29 -7.68 21.02
N GLY A 52 20.20 -7.32 22.31
CA GLY A 52 20.36 -5.94 22.78
C GLY A 52 19.40 -4.98 22.06
N PHE A 53 19.93 -3.90 21.47
CA PHE A 53 19.09 -2.94 20.74
C PHE A 53 18.35 -3.57 19.53
N GLY A 54 18.84 -4.67 18.99
CA GLY A 54 18.19 -5.40 17.90
C GLY A 54 16.82 -5.97 18.26
N GLU A 55 16.60 -6.40 19.52
CA GLU A 55 15.31 -6.92 19.99
C GLU A 55 14.23 -5.83 20.07
N ILE A 56 14.64 -4.58 20.31
CA ILE A 56 13.73 -3.44 20.28
C ILE A 56 13.20 -3.22 18.86
N LEU A 57 14.08 -3.37 17.86
CA LEU A 57 13.80 -3.07 16.46
C LEU A 57 13.16 -4.25 15.67
N ALA A 58 13.30 -5.49 16.16
CA ALA A 58 12.97 -6.69 15.39
C ALA A 58 11.49 -6.87 15.02
N ASP A 59 10.58 -6.16 15.68
CA ASP A 59 9.13 -6.25 15.45
C ASP A 59 8.57 -5.09 14.59
N GLY A 60 9.44 -4.37 13.87
CA GLY A 60 9.05 -3.27 12.97
C GLY A 60 8.87 -1.92 13.68
N VAL A 61 8.74 -0.83 12.91
CA VAL A 61 8.77 0.54 13.45
C VAL A 61 7.60 0.84 14.38
N LYS A 62 6.42 0.25 14.14
CA LYS A 62 5.23 0.44 14.99
C LYS A 62 5.47 -0.05 16.42
N VAL A 63 6.09 -1.23 16.56
CA VAL A 63 6.37 -1.83 17.87
C VAL A 63 7.62 -1.19 18.48
N ALA A 64 8.67 -0.98 17.68
CA ALA A 64 9.90 -0.35 18.12
C ALA A 64 9.65 1.05 18.70
N ALA A 65 8.85 1.88 18.02
CA ALA A 65 8.50 3.21 18.50
C ALA A 65 7.81 3.18 19.87
N ARG A 66 6.88 2.24 20.09
CA ARG A 66 6.22 2.06 21.40
C ARG A 66 7.19 1.59 22.48
N LYS A 67 8.11 0.68 22.16
CA LYS A 67 9.14 0.20 23.09
C LYS A 67 10.11 1.33 23.47
N ILE A 68 10.48 2.20 22.52
CA ILE A 68 11.39 3.33 22.73
C ILE A 68 10.69 4.48 23.49
N GLY A 69 9.45 4.79 23.13
CA GLY A 69 8.69 5.91 23.66
C GLY A 69 9.30 7.27 23.28
N LYS A 70 9.14 8.27 24.15
CA LYS A 70 9.73 9.63 24.01
C LYS A 70 9.36 10.33 22.69
N GLY A 71 8.17 10.04 22.13
CA GLY A 71 7.71 10.62 20.88
C GLY A 71 8.30 9.98 19.62
N ALA A 72 8.94 8.80 19.74
CA ALA A 72 9.46 8.06 18.59
C ALA A 72 8.36 7.74 17.55
N GLU A 73 7.10 7.65 17.96
CA GLU A 73 5.95 7.38 17.09
C GLU A 73 5.82 8.39 15.94
N GLU A 74 6.26 9.64 16.11
CA GLU A 74 6.27 10.65 15.06
C GLU A 74 7.17 10.28 13.87
N TYR A 75 8.21 9.49 14.12
CA TYR A 75 9.24 9.09 13.16
C TYR A 75 8.97 7.70 12.56
N ALA A 76 8.00 6.96 13.10
CA ALA A 76 7.67 5.61 12.68
C ALA A 76 6.80 5.61 11.40
N MET A 77 7.43 5.53 10.24
CA MET A 77 6.73 5.53 8.95
C MET A 77 6.09 4.16 8.66
N HIS A 78 4.83 3.98 9.06
CA HIS A 78 4.06 2.76 8.78
C HIS A 78 2.60 3.06 8.38
N VAL A 79 1.95 2.11 7.70
CA VAL A 79 0.50 2.12 7.47
C VAL A 79 -0.07 0.83 8.06
N CYS A 80 -0.91 0.95 9.09
CA CYS A 80 -1.39 -0.15 9.95
C CYS A 80 -0.29 -0.98 10.68
N GLY A 81 0.99 -0.68 10.47
CA GLY A 81 2.13 -1.39 11.05
C GLY A 81 3.09 -1.96 10.01
N GLN A 82 2.70 -1.94 8.74
CA GLN A 82 3.56 -2.26 7.61
C GLN A 82 4.30 -1.00 7.17
N GLU A 83 5.64 -1.07 7.06
CA GLU A 83 6.44 0.00 6.46
C GLU A 83 6.12 0.08 4.95
N PRO A 84 5.78 1.28 4.42
CA PRO A 84 5.40 1.40 3.02
C PRO A 84 6.56 1.14 2.06
N GLY A 85 6.22 0.66 0.85
CA GLY A 85 7.21 0.60 -0.23
C GLY A 85 7.78 1.98 -0.56
N LEU A 86 9.04 2.02 -1.02
CA LEU A 86 9.85 3.23 -1.26
C LEU A 86 9.36 4.09 -2.45
N HIS A 87 8.12 4.59 -2.36
CA HIS A 87 7.47 5.47 -3.33
C HIS A 87 6.85 6.68 -2.62
N ASN A 88 6.89 7.83 -3.28
CA ASN A 88 6.35 9.06 -2.72
C ASN A 88 4.90 9.31 -3.19
N ALA A 89 3.95 9.15 -2.27
CA ALA A 89 2.52 9.39 -2.54
C ALA A 89 2.23 10.86 -2.91
N LEU A 90 3.08 11.81 -2.52
CA LEU A 90 2.96 13.21 -2.93
C LEU A 90 3.14 13.39 -4.44
N TYR A 91 3.90 12.50 -5.10
CA TYR A 91 4.04 12.51 -6.56
C TYR A 91 3.06 11.55 -7.23
N LEU A 92 2.78 10.39 -6.64
CA LEU A 92 1.83 9.42 -7.18
C LEU A 92 0.69 9.20 -6.17
N PRO A 93 -0.32 10.08 -6.11
CA PRO A 93 -1.37 9.98 -5.11
C PRO A 93 -2.13 8.65 -5.12
N GLY A 94 -2.22 7.97 -6.27
CA GLY A 94 -2.79 6.62 -6.36
C GLY A 94 -2.03 5.58 -5.53
N ARG A 95 -0.73 5.78 -5.23
CA ARG A 95 -0.01 4.97 -4.23
C ARG A 95 -0.64 5.10 -2.85
N GLY A 96 -1.03 6.33 -2.49
CA GLY A 96 -1.67 6.63 -1.22
C GLY A 96 -2.97 5.84 -1.04
N THR A 97 -3.83 5.85 -2.06
CA THR A 97 -5.04 5.02 -2.10
C THR A 97 -4.71 3.54 -1.90
N GLY A 98 -3.72 3.02 -2.63
CA GLY A 98 -3.33 1.62 -2.52
C GLY A 98 -2.81 1.25 -1.13
N PHE A 99 -2.06 2.15 -0.48
CA PHE A 99 -1.53 1.91 0.86
C PHE A 99 -2.62 1.85 1.93
N VAL A 100 -3.69 2.65 1.82
CA VAL A 100 -4.74 2.72 2.86
C VAL A 100 -5.96 1.85 2.57
N CYS A 101 -6.27 1.60 1.30
CA CYS A 101 -7.48 0.88 0.90
C CYS A 101 -7.26 -0.59 0.55
N ASP A 102 -6.03 -1.03 0.22
CA ASP A 102 -5.80 -2.45 0.00
C ASP A 102 -5.81 -3.20 1.35
N PRO A 103 -6.45 -4.38 1.44
CA PRO A 103 -6.44 -5.21 2.63
C PRO A 103 -5.05 -5.68 3.10
N THR A 104 -3.97 -5.38 2.37
CA THR A 104 -2.59 -5.46 2.88
C THR A 104 -1.95 -4.07 2.90
N PRO A 105 -2.17 -3.30 3.99
CA PRO A 105 -1.83 -1.88 4.02
C PRO A 105 -0.33 -1.63 3.81
N GLY A 106 0.02 -0.49 3.22
CA GLY A 106 1.42 -0.10 2.97
C GLY A 106 2.13 -0.85 1.82
N ARG A 107 1.52 -1.88 1.22
CA ARG A 107 2.18 -2.66 0.15
C ARG A 107 1.99 -2.06 -1.24
N HIS A 108 3.10 -1.67 -1.86
CA HIS A 108 3.10 -1.07 -3.20
C HIS A 108 2.86 -2.07 -4.35
N THR A 109 3.05 -3.36 -4.11
CA THR A 109 2.80 -4.43 -5.10
C THR A 109 1.39 -5.03 -5.00
N ALA A 110 0.64 -4.72 -3.95
CA ALA A 110 -0.73 -5.22 -3.78
C ALA A 110 -1.77 -4.32 -4.45
N ALA A 111 -1.43 -3.06 -4.71
CA ALA A 111 -2.31 -2.06 -5.30
C ALA A 111 -1.60 -1.27 -6.42
N PRO A 112 -1.84 -1.61 -7.69
CA PRO A 112 -1.17 -0.99 -8.85
C PRO A 112 -1.84 0.33 -9.30
N MET A 113 -2.47 1.08 -8.38
CA MET A 113 -3.25 2.28 -8.67
C MET A 113 -2.40 3.48 -9.11
N ALA A 114 -1.11 3.50 -8.77
CA ALA A 114 -0.17 4.57 -9.13
C ALA A 114 -0.06 4.80 -10.64
N ARG A 115 -0.33 3.77 -11.46
CA ARG A 115 -0.32 3.88 -12.92
C ARG A 115 -1.39 4.87 -13.43
N LEU A 116 -2.48 5.03 -12.68
CA LEU A 116 -3.59 5.92 -13.02
C LEU A 116 -3.21 7.40 -12.93
N ASP A 117 -2.17 7.74 -12.17
CA ASP A 117 -1.70 9.12 -12.01
C ASP A 117 -1.06 9.68 -13.30
N ALA A 118 -0.79 8.84 -14.29
CA ALA A 118 -0.22 9.22 -15.58
C ALA A 118 -1.20 9.93 -16.54
N GLY A 119 -2.46 10.20 -16.16
CA GLY A 119 -3.44 10.85 -17.06
C GLY A 119 -4.20 9.87 -17.94
N LYS A 120 -3.46 9.00 -18.61
CA LYS A 120 -3.94 7.94 -19.50
C LYS A 120 -3.26 6.63 -19.11
N ALA A 121 -4.05 5.60 -18.85
CA ALA A 121 -3.56 4.30 -18.40
C ALA A 121 -4.20 3.18 -19.22
N VAL A 122 -3.36 2.36 -19.85
CA VAL A 122 -3.75 1.09 -20.45
C VAL A 122 -3.18 0.01 -19.55
N ILE A 123 -4.05 -0.75 -18.89
CA ILE A 123 -3.66 -1.73 -17.86
C ILE A 123 -3.54 -3.13 -18.45
N ALA A 124 -4.39 -3.43 -19.43
CA ALA A 124 -4.47 -4.70 -20.13
C ALA A 124 -5.02 -4.44 -21.55
N PRO A 125 -4.91 -5.39 -22.50
CA PRO A 125 -5.35 -5.19 -23.88
C PRO A 125 -6.88 -5.18 -24.05
N TYR A 126 -7.63 -5.01 -22.96
CA TYR A 126 -9.10 -5.06 -22.93
C TYR A 126 -9.66 -3.64 -22.77
N PRO A 127 -10.64 -3.22 -23.59
CA PRO A 127 -11.18 -1.85 -23.58
C PRO A 127 -11.67 -1.34 -22.21
N GLU A 128 -12.22 -2.22 -21.37
CA GLU A 128 -12.71 -1.93 -20.02
C GLU A 128 -11.58 -1.50 -19.06
N LEU A 129 -10.34 -1.80 -19.42
CA LEU A 129 -9.13 -1.51 -18.66
C LEU A 129 -8.29 -0.38 -19.31
N HIS A 130 -8.92 0.38 -20.22
CA HIS A 130 -8.38 1.60 -20.80
C HIS A 130 -8.99 2.83 -20.13
N PHE A 131 -8.17 3.59 -19.40
CA PHE A 131 -8.60 4.75 -18.66
C PHE A 131 -8.00 6.04 -19.24
N HIS A 132 -8.82 7.07 -19.28
CA HIS A 132 -8.49 8.39 -19.83
C HIS A 132 -8.94 9.49 -18.85
N ASN A 133 -8.39 10.69 -19.01
CA ASN A 133 -8.78 11.89 -18.27
C ASN A 133 -8.56 11.81 -16.74
N LEU A 134 -7.60 11.00 -16.28
CA LEU A 134 -7.27 10.83 -14.86
C LEU A 134 -6.15 11.79 -14.43
N GLY A 135 -6.48 13.01 -14.01
CA GLY A 135 -5.45 13.95 -13.57
C GLY A 135 -4.66 13.46 -12.36
N GLN A 136 -3.33 13.64 -12.36
CA GLN A 136 -2.43 13.26 -11.25
C GLN A 136 -2.94 13.72 -9.88
N TYR A 137 -3.44 14.96 -9.78
CA TYR A 137 -4.01 15.53 -8.55
C TYR A 137 -5.54 15.74 -8.62
N LYS A 138 -6.22 15.06 -9.54
CA LYS A 138 -7.69 15.03 -9.61
C LYS A 138 -8.20 13.81 -8.83
N TYR A 139 -8.35 13.98 -7.52
CA TYR A 139 -8.62 12.90 -6.58
C TYR A 139 -9.97 12.21 -6.83
N GLY A 140 -11.02 13.01 -7.09
CA GLY A 140 -12.38 12.53 -7.30
C GLY A 140 -12.62 11.70 -8.58
N THR A 141 -11.66 11.61 -9.50
CA THR A 141 -11.88 10.98 -10.81
C THR A 141 -11.37 9.55 -10.91
N LYS A 142 -10.77 9.02 -9.84
CA LYS A 142 -9.99 7.76 -9.91
C LYS A 142 -10.65 6.55 -9.29
N GLY A 143 -11.79 6.70 -8.61
CA GLY A 143 -12.45 5.61 -7.87
C GLY A 143 -12.74 4.39 -8.74
N ALA A 144 -13.52 4.58 -9.81
CA ALA A 144 -13.91 3.50 -10.73
C ALA A 144 -12.69 2.80 -11.36
N ALA A 145 -11.70 3.55 -11.83
CA ALA A 145 -10.48 2.99 -12.40
C ALA A 145 -9.68 2.21 -11.35
N SER A 146 -9.55 2.73 -10.12
CA SER A 146 -8.83 2.06 -9.03
C SER A 146 -9.49 0.75 -8.61
N ALA A 147 -10.82 0.70 -8.58
CA ALA A 147 -11.60 -0.51 -8.28
C ALA A 147 -11.46 -1.57 -9.39
N ALA A 148 -11.58 -1.17 -10.66
CA ALA A 148 -11.43 -2.07 -11.80
C ALA A 148 -10.01 -2.66 -11.86
N VAL A 149 -8.99 -1.82 -11.69
CA VAL A 149 -7.60 -2.23 -11.67
C VAL A 149 -7.28 -3.16 -10.50
N SER A 150 -7.79 -2.87 -9.30
CA SER A 150 -7.60 -3.75 -8.14
C SER A 150 -8.26 -5.10 -8.34
N SER A 151 -9.45 -5.12 -8.94
CA SER A 151 -10.18 -6.35 -9.24
C SER A 151 -9.40 -7.22 -10.24
N TYR A 152 -8.98 -6.65 -11.38
CA TYR A 152 -8.16 -7.37 -12.35
C TYR A 152 -6.85 -7.90 -11.75
N TRP A 153 -6.21 -7.09 -10.88
CA TRP A 153 -4.98 -7.47 -10.18
C TRP A 153 -5.16 -8.69 -9.27
N GLN A 154 -6.29 -8.80 -8.56
CA GLN A 154 -6.55 -9.95 -7.69
C GLN A 154 -6.67 -11.25 -8.46
N VAL A 155 -7.28 -11.23 -9.64
CA VAL A 155 -7.39 -12.43 -10.48
C VAL A 155 -6.01 -12.95 -10.87
N GLY A 156 -5.12 -12.07 -11.35
CA GLY A 156 -3.76 -12.51 -11.70
C GLY A 156 -2.92 -12.91 -10.50
N THR A 157 -3.15 -12.30 -9.32
CA THR A 157 -2.50 -12.73 -8.07
C THR A 157 -2.93 -14.15 -7.70
N CYS A 158 -4.23 -14.46 -7.79
CA CYS A 158 -4.77 -15.80 -7.55
C CYS A 158 -4.36 -16.82 -8.63
N ALA A 159 -4.15 -16.38 -9.87
CA ALA A 159 -3.62 -17.21 -10.94
C ALA A 159 -2.13 -17.58 -10.74
N GLY A 160 -1.44 -16.96 -9.78
CA GLY A 160 -0.04 -17.24 -9.47
C GLY A 160 0.95 -16.71 -10.53
N VAL A 161 0.53 -15.78 -11.38
CA VAL A 161 1.38 -15.21 -12.43
C VAL A 161 2.11 -13.96 -11.96
N CYS A 162 3.23 -13.66 -12.61
CA CYS A 162 3.88 -12.37 -12.43
C CYS A 162 3.02 -11.25 -13.03
N LEU A 163 2.69 -10.24 -12.22
CA LEU A 163 1.88 -9.09 -12.66
C LEU A 163 2.71 -7.88 -13.09
N PHE A 164 4.04 -8.02 -13.15
CA PHE A 164 4.92 -6.98 -13.67
C PHE A 164 4.54 -6.53 -15.09
N PRO A 165 4.11 -7.43 -16.01
CA PRO A 165 3.65 -7.01 -17.33
C PRO A 165 2.38 -6.14 -17.31
N VAL A 166 1.48 -6.37 -16.34
CA VAL A 166 0.26 -5.57 -16.15
C VAL A 166 0.61 -4.14 -15.69
N ILE A 167 1.61 -3.99 -14.82
CA ILE A 167 2.03 -2.65 -14.35
C ILE A 167 2.66 -1.83 -15.48
N PHE A 168 3.52 -2.43 -16.32
CA PHE A 168 4.44 -1.67 -17.17
C PHE A 168 4.13 -1.68 -18.67
N PHE A 169 3.50 -2.73 -19.20
CA PHE A 169 3.35 -2.89 -20.66
C PHE A 169 1.92 -2.70 -21.14
N GLY A 170 0.91 -2.95 -20.29
CA GLY A 170 -0.49 -2.71 -20.61
C GLY A 170 -1.08 -3.62 -21.69
N ASN A 171 -0.29 -4.53 -22.25
CA ASN A 171 -0.67 -5.42 -23.34
C ASN A 171 -0.63 -6.89 -22.94
N TYR A 172 -0.56 -7.20 -21.63
CA TYR A 172 -0.50 -8.56 -21.12
C TYR A 172 -1.89 -9.22 -21.12
N PRO A 173 -2.14 -10.23 -21.98
CA PRO A 173 -3.46 -10.81 -22.18
C PRO A 173 -3.74 -11.92 -21.14
N LEU A 174 -3.90 -11.52 -19.87
CA LEU A 174 -4.09 -12.48 -18.76
C LEU A 174 -5.33 -13.37 -18.95
N LEU A 175 -6.48 -12.78 -19.29
CA LEU A 175 -7.72 -13.53 -19.53
C LEU A 175 -7.56 -14.55 -20.66
N ASP A 176 -6.96 -14.16 -21.78
CA ASP A 176 -6.76 -15.09 -22.90
C ASP A 176 -5.91 -16.30 -22.48
N PHE A 177 -4.85 -16.07 -21.69
CA PHE A 177 -4.03 -17.15 -21.14
C PHE A 177 -4.80 -18.01 -20.14
N LEU A 178 -5.62 -17.41 -19.28
CA LEU A 178 -6.46 -18.15 -18.34
C LEU A 178 -7.42 -19.07 -19.08
N ASN A 179 -8.22 -18.52 -20.01
CA ASN A 179 -9.19 -19.30 -20.80
C ASN A 179 -8.52 -20.41 -21.61
N ALA A 180 -7.37 -20.13 -22.25
CA ALA A 180 -6.66 -21.13 -23.03
C ALA A 180 -6.15 -22.32 -22.19
N VAL A 181 -5.76 -22.08 -20.93
CA VAL A 181 -5.22 -23.13 -20.04
C VAL A 181 -6.34 -23.87 -19.31
N THR A 182 -7.35 -23.16 -18.81
CA THR A 182 -8.41 -23.76 -17.99
C THR A 182 -9.56 -24.33 -18.83
N GLY A 183 -9.67 -23.92 -20.10
CA GLY A 183 -10.84 -24.17 -20.93
C GLY A 183 -12.09 -23.42 -20.46
N TRP A 184 -11.93 -22.43 -19.57
CA TRP A 184 -13.02 -21.55 -19.18
C TRP A 184 -13.30 -20.57 -20.32
N ASP A 185 -14.56 -20.15 -20.43
CA ASP A 185 -15.01 -19.17 -21.43
C ASP A 185 -15.37 -17.86 -20.71
N MET A 186 -14.45 -17.38 -19.86
CA MET A 186 -14.70 -16.18 -19.07
C MET A 186 -14.61 -14.94 -19.95
N ASP A 187 -15.46 -13.95 -19.67
CA ASP A 187 -15.32 -12.59 -20.19
C ASP A 187 -14.68 -11.63 -19.16
N ILE A 188 -14.36 -10.41 -19.60
CA ILE A 188 -13.74 -9.39 -18.73
C ILE A 188 -14.67 -8.93 -17.60
N SER A 189 -15.99 -8.93 -17.81
CA SER A 189 -16.95 -8.60 -16.77
C SER A 189 -16.90 -9.63 -15.64
N GLU A 190 -16.82 -10.92 -15.99
CA GLU A 190 -16.68 -12.03 -15.03
C GLU A 190 -15.34 -11.99 -14.30
N VAL A 191 -14.25 -11.63 -14.99
CA VAL A 191 -12.93 -11.41 -14.37
C VAL A 191 -13.00 -10.28 -13.34
N LEU A 192 -13.57 -9.13 -13.70
CA LEU A 192 -13.68 -7.99 -12.79
C LEU A 192 -14.61 -8.30 -11.60
N LYS A 193 -15.73 -9.00 -11.82
CA LYS A 193 -16.62 -9.47 -10.74
C LYS A 193 -15.89 -10.44 -9.80
N THR A 194 -15.09 -11.35 -10.34
CA THR A 194 -14.30 -12.32 -9.56
C THR A 194 -13.22 -11.64 -8.76
N GLY A 195 -12.51 -10.68 -9.36
CA GLY A 195 -11.55 -9.83 -8.68
C GLY A 195 -12.17 -9.03 -7.54
N ALA A 196 -13.31 -8.41 -7.77
CA ALA A 196 -14.05 -7.66 -6.75
C ALA A 196 -14.49 -8.55 -5.58
N ARG A 197 -14.87 -9.81 -5.87
CA ARG A 197 -15.16 -10.84 -4.85
C ARG A 197 -13.93 -11.14 -4.00
N ILE A 198 -12.77 -11.38 -4.62
CA ILE A 198 -11.51 -11.66 -3.90
C ILE A 198 -11.12 -10.45 -3.02
N GLN A 199 -11.14 -9.24 -3.58
CA GLN A 199 -10.79 -8.02 -2.87
C GLN A 199 -11.72 -7.76 -1.68
N THR A 200 -13.03 -7.97 -1.87
CA THR A 200 -14.04 -7.82 -0.81
C THR A 200 -13.88 -8.89 0.27
N LEU A 201 -13.54 -10.13 -0.09
CA LEU A 201 -13.27 -11.19 0.88
C LEU A 201 -12.04 -10.86 1.75
N ARG A 202 -10.97 -10.35 1.14
CA ARG A 202 -9.77 -9.89 1.86
C ARG A 202 -10.12 -8.75 2.84
N GLN A 203 -10.95 -7.79 2.43
CA GLN A 203 -11.43 -6.71 3.30
C GLN A 203 -12.27 -7.24 4.47
N ALA A 204 -13.20 -8.17 4.20
CA ALA A 204 -14.03 -8.80 5.22
C ALA A 204 -13.21 -9.61 6.23
N PHE A 205 -12.13 -10.27 5.77
CA PHE A 205 -11.18 -10.93 6.66
C PHE A 205 -10.55 -9.94 7.63
N ASN A 206 -10.04 -8.81 7.13
CA ASN A 206 -9.45 -7.77 7.99
C ASN A 206 -10.43 -7.24 9.03
N LEU A 207 -11.68 -6.98 8.64
CA LEU A 207 -12.74 -6.55 9.56
C LEU A 207 -12.99 -7.58 10.66
N ARG A 208 -13.04 -8.86 10.31
CA ARG A 208 -13.19 -9.95 11.29
C ARG A 208 -12.04 -9.98 12.29
N GLU A 209 -10.82 -9.72 11.84
CA GLU A 209 -9.61 -9.67 12.68
C GLU A 209 -9.42 -8.33 13.42
N GLY A 210 -10.37 -7.39 13.30
CA GLY A 210 -10.32 -6.10 13.99
C GLY A 210 -9.43 -5.05 13.33
N ILE A 211 -9.05 -5.22 12.06
CA ILE A 211 -8.40 -4.17 11.26
C ILE A 211 -9.50 -3.31 10.62
N ILE A 212 -9.70 -2.12 11.18
CA ILE A 212 -10.76 -1.19 10.77
C ILE A 212 -10.26 -0.31 9.62
N PRO A 213 -10.84 -0.37 8.40
CA PRO A 213 -10.34 0.34 7.23
C PRO A 213 -10.28 1.86 7.39
N SER A 214 -11.26 2.46 8.05
CA SER A 214 -11.27 3.91 8.31
C SER A 214 -10.16 4.39 9.25
N GLU A 215 -9.57 3.49 10.05
CA GLU A 215 -8.42 3.78 10.93
C GLU A 215 -7.08 3.65 10.19
N ILE A 216 -7.07 3.11 8.97
CA ILE A 216 -5.85 2.95 8.17
C ILE A 216 -5.54 4.30 7.52
N LYS A 217 -4.55 5.00 8.06
CA LYS A 217 -4.13 6.32 7.56
C LYS A 217 -2.67 6.30 7.08
N LEU A 218 -2.38 7.19 6.13
CA LEU A 218 -1.00 7.51 5.80
C LEU A 218 -0.37 8.33 6.93
N PRO A 219 0.93 8.15 7.22
CA PRO A 219 1.67 9.09 8.06
C PRO A 219 1.55 10.53 7.53
N PRO A 220 1.37 11.55 8.39
CA PRO A 220 1.22 12.95 7.96
C PRO A 220 2.33 13.43 7.02
N ARG A 221 3.57 12.99 7.26
CA ARG A 221 4.74 13.25 6.42
C ARG A 221 4.57 12.74 4.97
N MET A 222 3.92 11.60 4.79
CA MET A 222 3.62 11.03 3.47
C MET A 222 2.44 11.70 2.79
N ALA A 223 1.53 12.29 3.56
CA ALA A 223 0.41 13.09 3.07
C ALA A 223 0.80 14.55 2.79
N GLY A 224 1.98 15.00 3.23
CA GLY A 224 2.46 16.36 3.04
C GLY A 224 1.82 17.32 4.03
N VAL A 225 1.67 16.86 5.29
CA VAL A 225 1.08 17.63 6.38
C VAL A 225 2.10 17.74 7.53
N PRO A 226 2.74 18.91 7.73
CA PRO A 226 2.72 20.09 6.88
C PRO A 226 3.45 19.85 5.53
N PRO A 227 3.17 20.67 4.49
CA PRO A 227 3.82 20.51 3.20
C PRO A 227 5.31 20.86 3.29
N LYS A 228 6.12 20.24 2.44
CA LYS A 228 7.54 20.58 2.31
C LYS A 228 7.70 21.99 1.76
N SER A 229 8.73 22.71 2.21
CA SER A 229 9.06 24.06 1.74
C SER A 229 9.88 24.07 0.45
N GLU A 230 10.53 22.96 0.10
CA GLU A 230 11.48 22.88 -1.01
C GLU A 230 11.39 21.56 -1.81
N GLY A 231 12.04 21.56 -2.97
CA GLY A 231 12.09 20.44 -3.91
C GLY A 231 10.90 20.38 -4.87
N PRO A 232 10.86 19.39 -5.78
CA PRO A 232 9.84 19.29 -6.84
C PRO A 232 8.40 19.09 -6.34
N LEU A 233 8.23 18.77 -5.06
CA LEU A 233 6.93 18.53 -4.41
C LEU A 233 6.68 19.55 -3.28
N ALA A 234 7.38 20.70 -3.30
CA ALA A 234 7.13 21.78 -2.36
C ALA A 234 5.67 22.25 -2.45
N GLY A 235 5.06 22.51 -1.29
CA GLY A 235 3.67 22.95 -1.20
C GLY A 235 2.61 21.88 -1.49
N ILE A 236 3.00 20.65 -1.83
CA ILE A 236 2.06 19.57 -2.14
C ILE A 236 1.57 18.90 -0.85
N THR A 237 0.23 18.84 -0.72
CA THR A 237 -0.52 18.00 0.21
C THR A 237 -1.53 17.20 -0.61
N ILE A 238 -1.75 15.94 -0.25
CA ILE A 238 -2.67 15.05 -0.97
C ILE A 238 -3.94 14.77 -0.16
N ASP A 239 -5.07 14.72 -0.86
CA ASP A 239 -6.38 14.39 -0.27
C ASP A 239 -6.63 12.88 -0.38
N ILE A 240 -6.11 12.15 0.61
CA ILE A 240 -6.29 10.70 0.72
C ILE A 240 -7.72 10.32 1.03
N ASP A 241 -8.45 11.13 1.78
CA ASP A 241 -9.81 10.80 2.20
C ASP A 241 -10.76 10.79 0.98
N THR A 242 -10.65 11.77 0.07
CA THR A 242 -11.40 11.75 -1.21
C THR A 242 -11.02 10.55 -2.07
N LEU A 243 -9.71 10.29 -2.21
CA LEU A 243 -9.22 9.14 -2.99
C LEU A 243 -9.75 7.80 -2.44
N SER A 244 -9.77 7.65 -1.13
CA SER A 244 -10.21 6.42 -0.44
C SER A 244 -11.72 6.25 -0.55
N SER A 245 -12.47 7.33 -0.31
CA SER A 245 -13.94 7.36 -0.41
C SER A 245 -14.42 6.98 -1.81
N GLU A 246 -13.80 7.55 -2.86
CA GLU A 246 -14.15 7.22 -4.25
C GLU A 246 -13.82 5.76 -4.60
N TYR A 247 -12.71 5.22 -4.09
CA TYR A 247 -12.39 3.80 -4.27
C TYR A 247 -13.40 2.89 -3.55
N HIS A 248 -13.71 3.17 -2.28
CA HIS A 248 -14.68 2.40 -1.50
C HIS A 248 -16.05 2.39 -2.19
N LYS A 249 -16.53 3.57 -2.60
CA LYS A 249 -17.78 3.72 -3.37
C LYS A 249 -17.77 2.88 -4.64
N ALA A 250 -16.69 2.91 -5.41
CA ALA A 250 -16.56 2.14 -6.64
C ALA A 250 -16.49 0.61 -6.40
N MET A 251 -15.96 0.17 -5.25
CA MET A 251 -16.00 -1.23 -4.83
C MET A 251 -17.39 -1.68 -4.33
N GLY A 252 -18.32 -0.74 -4.14
CA GLY A 252 -19.63 -1.00 -3.53
C GLY A 252 -19.54 -1.17 -2.00
N TRP A 253 -18.52 -0.58 -1.39
CA TRP A 253 -18.34 -0.49 0.05
C TRP A 253 -18.85 0.85 0.56
N ASP A 254 -19.06 0.95 1.86
CA ASP A 254 -19.41 2.20 2.52
C ASP A 254 -18.25 3.21 2.35
N PRO A 255 -18.50 4.43 1.82
CA PRO A 255 -17.43 5.37 1.47
C PRO A 255 -16.61 5.85 2.67
N GLU A 256 -17.24 6.00 3.84
CA GLU A 256 -16.61 6.56 5.04
C GLU A 256 -15.86 5.49 5.84
N THR A 257 -16.49 4.33 6.03
CA THR A 257 -15.98 3.25 6.88
C THR A 257 -15.13 2.24 6.10
N GLY A 258 -15.32 2.13 4.78
CA GLY A 258 -14.70 1.10 3.94
C GLY A 258 -15.28 -0.30 4.14
N TYR A 259 -16.45 -0.42 4.79
CA TYR A 259 -17.10 -1.70 5.07
C TYR A 259 -17.85 -2.20 3.83
N PRO A 260 -17.70 -3.46 3.40
CA PRO A 260 -18.53 -4.01 2.34
C PRO A 260 -20.01 -3.91 2.70
N THR A 261 -20.82 -3.34 1.81
CA THR A 261 -22.27 -3.26 2.01
C THR A 261 -22.94 -4.62 1.86
N GLU A 262 -24.07 -4.85 2.53
CA GLU A 262 -24.82 -6.12 2.41
C GLU A 262 -25.20 -6.40 0.95
N ALA A 263 -25.68 -5.38 0.22
CA ALA A 263 -26.00 -5.49 -1.19
C ALA A 263 -24.78 -5.94 -2.05
N THR A 264 -23.58 -5.47 -1.73
CA THR A 264 -22.35 -5.93 -2.39
C THR A 264 -22.00 -7.36 -2.00
N LEU A 265 -22.14 -7.73 -0.73
CA LEU A 265 -21.89 -9.11 -0.27
C LEU A 265 -22.84 -10.11 -0.94
N GLU A 266 -24.14 -9.81 -1.01
CA GLU A 266 -25.13 -10.62 -1.70
C GLU A 266 -24.81 -10.75 -3.20
N ARG A 267 -24.55 -9.63 -3.87
CA ARG A 267 -24.22 -9.58 -5.31
C ARG A 267 -22.97 -10.40 -5.64
N LEU A 268 -21.96 -10.39 -4.77
CA LEU A 268 -20.70 -11.10 -4.99
C LEU A 268 -20.78 -12.59 -4.59
N ARG A 269 -21.70 -12.97 -3.69
CA ARG A 269 -21.99 -14.37 -3.33
C ARG A 269 -22.78 -15.12 -4.40
N ALA A 270 -23.62 -14.43 -5.16
CA ALA A 270 -24.35 -15.05 -6.26
C ALA A 270 -23.35 -15.55 -7.33
N ASN A 271 -23.19 -16.87 -7.40
CA ASN A 271 -22.52 -17.51 -8.53
C ASN A 271 -23.24 -17.09 -9.81
N SER A 272 -22.47 -16.73 -10.84
CA SER A 272 -23.01 -16.70 -12.21
C SER A 272 -23.55 -18.12 -12.46
N ALA A 273 -24.87 -18.23 -12.67
CA ALA A 273 -25.51 -19.50 -13.00
C ALA A 273 -25.12 -19.93 -14.41
#